data_AF-R6WDZ7-F1
#
_entry.id   AF-R6WDZ7-F1
#
_cell.length_a   1.000
_cell.length_b   1.000
_cell.length_c   1.000
_cell.angle_alpha   90.00
_cell.angle_beta   90.00
_cell.angle_gamma   90.00
#
_symmetry.space_group_name_H-M   'P 1'
#
loop_
_entity.id
_entity.type
_entity.pdbx_description
1 polymer ?
#
loop_
_entity_poly.entity_id
_entity_poly.type
_entity_poly.pdbx_seq_one_letter_code
_entity_poly.pdbx_strand_id
1 'polypeptide(L)'
;MNRYIIGITDYECAASQRGVTVYQNNTNTVREVFADEENFRHTKLMVFGPEGRLYEIGGDLLANKDGTNGSPQISVKVPSGGFLVSFGAKADPAIWRCFRAGMENAMLYNATMTAVFEMYGAVDSVNNNLTIYYDEPAAVPEDAKKYLFVGNSSTYFNGTPLKFKAMCAAAGIPVVVDYCTFGSAYLSEFADPAHERGKAFRNALRTKEYDYVIIQEASNAAKEDTENALSVMLPLIEKNGAEPVLYMRYASVSDDTMYEETKRHCVNYTELAHEFGLHCIPSALAFAECRDRYPAIPLYADDGSHHSAEASYMIACTWFYCLTGISPIGNGFDPHFDSETVRALQQCAVIVCRRGYNFGRSRAHKALLKNKKRLARVGLIGACVAILATAAAVAASLVGNGNEEE
;
A
#
# COMPACT_ATOMS: atom_id res chain seq x y z
N MET A 1 -26.95 -5.58 9.54
CA MET A 1 -27.10 -5.67 8.08
C MET A 1 -27.81 -4.45 7.49
N ASN A 2 -27.04 -3.57 6.87
CA ASN A 2 -27.53 -2.52 5.97
C ASN A 2 -27.87 -3.16 4.61
N ARG A 3 -29.01 -2.79 4.02
CA ARG A 3 -29.43 -3.27 2.70
C ARG A 3 -30.00 -2.12 1.89
N TYR A 4 -29.51 -1.98 0.66
CA TYR A 4 -29.90 -0.93 -0.29
C TYR A 4 -30.34 -1.57 -1.60
N ILE A 5 -31.43 -1.06 -2.17
CA ILE A 5 -31.90 -1.41 -3.52
C ILE A 5 -31.77 -0.14 -4.35
N ILE A 6 -30.99 -0.20 -5.41
CA ILE A 6 -30.58 0.94 -6.22
C ILE A 6 -31.00 0.68 -7.66
N GLY A 7 -31.66 1.64 -8.29
CA GLY A 7 -32.05 1.51 -9.70
C GLY A 7 -30.84 1.53 -10.63
N ILE A 8 -30.75 0.53 -11.51
CA ILE A 8 -29.78 0.47 -12.60
C ILE A 8 -30.33 1.31 -13.75
N THR A 9 -29.50 2.21 -14.26
CA THR A 9 -29.88 3.11 -15.36
C THR A 9 -29.56 2.49 -16.70
N ASP A 10 -28.37 1.88 -16.81
CA ASP A 10 -27.85 1.35 -18.06
C ASP A 10 -27.04 0.07 -17.85
N TYR A 11 -26.88 -0.70 -18.92
CA TYR A 11 -26.01 -1.87 -18.99
C TYR A 11 -25.08 -1.75 -20.20
N GLU A 12 -23.85 -2.22 -20.06
CA GLU A 12 -22.92 -2.44 -21.18
C GLU A 12 -22.73 -1.21 -22.10
N CYS A 13 -22.60 -0.03 -21.51
CA CYS A 13 -22.39 1.21 -22.24
C CYS A 13 -21.53 2.20 -21.46
N ALA A 14 -21.09 3.26 -22.12
CA ALA A 14 -20.26 4.28 -21.49
C ALA A 14 -20.91 4.87 -20.23
N ALA A 15 -20.11 4.99 -19.18
CA ALA A 15 -20.58 5.36 -17.86
C ALA A 15 -21.20 6.76 -17.81
N SER A 16 -22.32 6.87 -17.10
CA SER A 16 -23.09 8.09 -16.96
C SER A 16 -22.79 8.82 -15.65
N GLN A 17 -22.76 10.16 -15.71
CA GLN A 17 -22.69 10.99 -14.51
C GLN A 17 -23.97 10.98 -13.66
N ARG A 18 -25.09 10.52 -14.23
CA ARG A 18 -26.45 10.65 -13.66
C ARG A 18 -27.05 9.36 -13.13
N GLY A 19 -26.38 8.22 -13.33
CA GLY A 19 -26.96 6.91 -13.09
C GLY A 19 -25.96 5.88 -12.60
N VAL A 20 -26.45 4.65 -12.51
CA VAL A 20 -25.66 3.46 -12.23
C VAL A 20 -25.61 2.62 -13.49
N THR A 21 -24.41 2.35 -13.98
CA THR A 21 -24.15 1.50 -15.14
C THR A 21 -23.54 0.18 -14.68
N VAL A 22 -24.05 -0.94 -15.19
CA VAL A 22 -23.57 -2.28 -14.83
C VAL A 22 -22.94 -2.97 -16.04
N TYR A 23 -21.78 -3.59 -15.81
CA TYR A 23 -21.06 -4.41 -16.79
C TYR A 23 -20.95 -5.84 -16.24
N GLN A 24 -21.65 -6.79 -16.82
CA GLN A 24 -21.67 -8.18 -16.37
C GLN A 24 -20.57 -9.00 -17.04
N ASN A 25 -19.98 -9.93 -16.31
CA ASN A 25 -19.11 -10.95 -16.90
C ASN A 25 -19.74 -12.34 -16.80
N ASN A 26 -20.55 -12.67 -17.80
CA ASN A 26 -21.21 -13.97 -17.91
C ASN A 26 -20.33 -15.03 -18.61
N THR A 27 -19.03 -14.76 -18.80
CA THR A 27 -18.09 -15.68 -19.45
C THR A 27 -17.31 -16.50 -18.42
N ASN A 28 -16.57 -17.52 -18.89
CA ASN A 28 -15.69 -18.36 -18.06
C ASN A 28 -14.26 -17.79 -17.91
N THR A 29 -14.01 -16.58 -18.41
CA THR A 29 -12.70 -15.90 -18.32
C THR A 29 -12.85 -14.56 -17.62
N VAL A 30 -11.72 -13.97 -17.20
CA VAL A 30 -11.71 -12.56 -16.75
C VAL A 30 -12.07 -11.67 -17.93
N ARG A 31 -12.95 -10.69 -17.70
CA ARG A 31 -13.29 -9.64 -18.67
C ARG A 31 -12.52 -8.38 -18.31
N GLU A 32 -11.87 -7.79 -19.29
CA GLU A 32 -11.22 -6.49 -19.15
C GLU A 32 -12.17 -5.40 -19.68
N VAL A 33 -12.32 -4.32 -18.93
CA VAL A 33 -13.17 -3.17 -19.27
C VAL A 33 -12.30 -1.93 -19.27
N PHE A 34 -12.15 -1.30 -20.44
CA PHE A 34 -11.20 -0.20 -20.63
C PHE A 34 -11.81 1.16 -20.27
N ALA A 35 -11.02 1.99 -19.60
CA ALA A 35 -11.47 3.28 -19.07
C ALA A 35 -11.77 4.32 -20.14
N ASP A 36 -11.14 4.22 -21.31
CA ASP A 36 -11.31 5.10 -22.46
C ASP A 36 -12.60 4.78 -23.24
N GLU A 37 -12.89 3.50 -23.42
CA GLU A 37 -14.13 3.01 -24.03
C GLU A 37 -15.35 3.38 -23.17
N GLU A 38 -15.23 3.21 -21.84
CA GLU A 38 -16.36 3.34 -20.92
C GLU A 38 -16.43 4.68 -20.16
N ASN A 39 -15.54 5.63 -20.43
CA ASN A 39 -15.55 6.99 -19.86
C ASN A 39 -15.50 7.04 -18.30
N PHE A 40 -14.51 6.38 -17.70
CA PHE A 40 -14.43 6.27 -16.23
C PHE A 40 -13.85 7.49 -15.48
N ARG A 41 -13.38 8.52 -16.19
CA ARG A 41 -12.66 9.71 -15.68
C ARG A 41 -13.32 10.47 -14.51
N HIS A 42 -14.63 10.32 -14.33
CA HIS A 42 -15.39 11.00 -13.27
C HIS A 42 -16.39 10.06 -12.57
N THR A 43 -16.06 8.77 -12.55
CA THR A 43 -16.97 7.73 -12.04
C THR A 43 -16.30 6.94 -10.95
N LYS A 44 -17.11 6.38 -10.06
CA LYS A 44 -16.69 5.47 -9.02
C LYS A 44 -17.06 4.06 -9.42
N LEU A 45 -16.17 3.13 -9.11
CA LEU A 45 -16.18 1.76 -9.59
C LEU A 45 -16.24 0.81 -8.40
N MET A 46 -17.10 -0.20 -8.48
CA MET A 46 -17.14 -1.34 -7.56
C MET A 46 -17.25 -2.62 -8.39
N VAL A 47 -16.27 -3.50 -8.27
CA VAL A 47 -16.27 -4.82 -8.90
C VAL A 47 -16.72 -5.83 -7.87
N PHE A 48 -17.69 -6.66 -8.23
CA PHE A 48 -18.16 -7.78 -7.42
C PHE A 48 -17.79 -9.09 -8.12
N GLY A 49 -17.28 -10.05 -7.35
CA GLY A 49 -16.94 -11.39 -7.82
C GLY A 49 -18.18 -12.27 -8.07
N PRO A 50 -17.99 -13.55 -8.45
CA PRO A 50 -19.08 -14.48 -8.78
C PRO A 50 -20.06 -14.74 -7.64
N GLU A 51 -19.60 -14.68 -6.39
CA GLU A 51 -20.44 -14.85 -5.19
C GLU A 51 -21.09 -13.52 -4.75
N GLY A 52 -20.93 -12.47 -5.55
CA GLY A 52 -21.39 -11.13 -5.23
C GLY A 52 -20.56 -10.40 -4.19
N ARG A 53 -19.44 -10.97 -3.68
CA ARG A 53 -18.54 -10.25 -2.76
C ARG A 53 -17.80 -9.12 -3.47
N LEU A 54 -17.69 -7.96 -2.82
CA LEU A 54 -16.91 -6.82 -3.31
C LEU A 54 -15.45 -7.25 -3.43
N TYR A 55 -14.92 -7.08 -4.63
CA TYR A 55 -13.62 -7.61 -5.07
C TYR A 55 -12.62 -6.47 -5.27
N GLU A 56 -13.04 -5.42 -5.98
CA GLU A 56 -12.27 -4.18 -6.15
C GLU A 56 -13.14 -2.94 -6.01
N ILE A 57 -12.54 -1.83 -5.59
CA ILE A 57 -13.23 -0.55 -5.43
C ILE A 57 -12.29 0.62 -5.73
N GLY A 58 -12.81 1.69 -6.33
CA GLY A 58 -12.05 2.92 -6.58
C GLY A 58 -12.69 3.76 -7.68
N GLY A 59 -11.88 4.25 -8.63
CA GLY A 59 -12.39 4.91 -9.82
C GLY A 59 -11.59 6.13 -10.27
N ASP A 60 -12.28 7.01 -10.98
CA ASP A 60 -11.72 8.17 -11.70
C ASP A 60 -10.60 7.78 -12.69
N LEU A 61 -10.72 6.59 -13.30
CA LEU A 61 -9.69 6.07 -14.19
C LEU A 61 -9.56 6.95 -15.43
N LEU A 62 -8.34 7.39 -15.71
CA LEU A 62 -8.05 8.21 -16.88
C LEU A 62 -7.62 7.33 -18.06
N ALA A 63 -7.99 7.76 -19.26
CA ALA A 63 -7.65 7.09 -20.51
C ALA A 63 -6.24 7.43 -21.04
N ASN A 64 -5.45 8.25 -20.33
CA ASN A 64 -4.21 8.81 -20.88
C ASN A 64 -2.94 8.17 -20.28
N LYS A 65 -2.02 7.82 -21.18
CA LYS A 65 -0.64 7.43 -20.85
C LYS A 65 0.31 8.63 -20.75
N ASP A 66 -0.16 9.83 -21.07
CA ASP A 66 0.66 11.03 -21.14
C ASP A 66 1.09 11.48 -19.73
N GLY A 67 2.39 11.35 -19.46
CA GLY A 67 3.04 11.35 -18.14
C GLY A 67 2.99 12.64 -17.31
N THR A 68 2.11 13.60 -17.62
CA THR A 68 1.84 14.77 -16.76
C THR A 68 0.81 14.48 -15.67
N ASN A 69 -0.10 13.51 -15.89
CA ASN A 69 -1.14 13.09 -14.93
C ASN A 69 -1.31 11.55 -14.91
N GLY A 70 -0.29 10.82 -15.37
CA GLY A 70 -0.36 9.44 -15.88
C GLY A 70 -1.44 8.58 -15.22
N SER A 71 -2.32 7.99 -16.03
CA SER A 71 -3.28 7.03 -15.51
C SER A 71 -2.52 5.76 -15.12
N PRO A 72 -2.43 5.43 -13.83
CA PRO A 72 -1.73 4.24 -13.41
C PRO A 72 -2.57 2.98 -13.67
N GLN A 73 -3.85 3.14 -14.04
CA GLN A 73 -4.73 2.03 -14.40
C GLN A 73 -5.63 2.41 -15.57
N ILE A 74 -5.47 1.73 -16.70
CA ILE A 74 -6.24 1.98 -17.93
C ILE A 74 -7.46 1.07 -18.10
N SER A 75 -7.54 0.00 -17.30
CA SER A 75 -8.62 -0.98 -17.37
C SER A 75 -8.98 -1.55 -16.00
N VAL A 76 -10.18 -2.11 -15.90
CA VAL A 76 -10.64 -2.88 -14.74
C VAL A 76 -10.91 -4.31 -15.15
N LYS A 77 -10.47 -5.25 -14.30
CA LYS A 77 -10.72 -6.68 -14.48
C LYS A 77 -11.97 -7.08 -13.71
N VAL A 78 -12.94 -7.65 -14.42
CA VAL A 78 -14.17 -8.23 -13.86
C VAL A 78 -14.00 -9.75 -13.82
N PRO A 79 -13.96 -10.40 -12.64
CA PRO A 79 -13.85 -11.86 -12.54
C PRO A 79 -14.97 -12.58 -13.28
N SER A 80 -14.72 -13.82 -13.70
CA SER A 80 -15.76 -14.70 -14.29
C SER A 80 -16.95 -14.82 -13.33
N GLY A 81 -18.16 -14.65 -13.85
CA GLY A 81 -19.41 -14.64 -13.08
C GLY A 81 -19.65 -13.37 -12.26
N GLY A 82 -18.70 -12.43 -12.24
CA GLY A 82 -18.80 -11.16 -11.53
C GLY A 82 -19.45 -10.04 -12.35
N PHE A 83 -19.47 -8.85 -11.78
CA PHE A 83 -19.95 -7.63 -12.46
C PHE A 83 -19.25 -6.38 -11.92
N LEU A 84 -19.09 -5.39 -12.79
CA LEU A 84 -18.64 -4.04 -12.44
C LEU A 84 -19.84 -3.11 -12.35
N VAL A 85 -19.82 -2.25 -11.34
CA VAL A 85 -20.76 -1.14 -11.16
C VAL A 85 -20.00 0.17 -11.31
N SER A 86 -20.44 1.02 -12.23
CA SER A 86 -19.96 2.39 -12.38
C SER A 86 -21.06 3.39 -12.04
N PHE A 87 -20.71 4.49 -11.38
CA PHE A 87 -21.66 5.55 -11.07
C PHE A 87 -20.99 6.91 -10.91
N GLY A 88 -21.73 7.97 -11.27
CA GLY A 88 -21.26 9.34 -11.22
C GLY A 88 -21.72 10.16 -10.00
N ALA A 89 -21.32 11.43 -9.97
CA ALA A 89 -21.61 12.35 -8.87
C ALA A 89 -23.11 12.57 -8.59
N LYS A 90 -23.98 12.32 -9.58
CA LYS A 90 -25.43 12.51 -9.46
C LYS A 90 -26.21 11.20 -9.29
N ALA A 91 -25.52 10.08 -9.10
CA ALA A 91 -26.16 8.79 -8.81
C ALA A 91 -26.84 8.78 -7.43
N ASP A 92 -27.64 7.74 -7.18
CA ASP A 92 -28.40 7.55 -5.94
C ASP A 92 -27.52 7.74 -4.68
N PRO A 93 -27.93 8.55 -3.69
CA PRO A 93 -27.20 8.69 -2.43
C PRO A 93 -26.90 7.35 -1.70
N ALA A 94 -27.71 6.31 -1.93
CA ALA A 94 -27.49 4.97 -1.40
C ALA A 94 -26.23 4.31 -1.98
N ILE A 95 -25.95 4.44 -3.29
CA ILE A 95 -24.72 3.88 -3.86
C ILE A 95 -23.48 4.58 -3.31
N TRP A 96 -23.57 5.90 -3.10
CA TRP A 96 -22.51 6.67 -2.46
C TRP A 96 -22.26 6.29 -0.99
N ARG A 97 -23.30 5.86 -0.26
CA ARG A 97 -23.13 5.30 1.10
C ARG A 97 -22.38 3.98 1.05
N CYS A 98 -22.76 3.07 0.15
CA CYS A 98 -22.07 1.80 -0.05
C CYS A 98 -20.59 2.05 -0.41
N PHE A 99 -20.33 2.88 -1.40
CA PHE A 99 -18.96 3.17 -1.83
C PHE A 99 -18.08 3.74 -0.70
N ARG A 100 -18.60 4.69 0.09
CA ARG A 100 -17.85 5.22 1.25
C ARG A 100 -17.55 4.16 2.30
N ALA A 101 -18.48 3.24 2.55
CA ALA A 101 -18.24 2.12 3.45
C ALA A 101 -17.13 1.20 2.91
N GLY A 102 -17.23 0.81 1.63
CA GLY A 102 -16.25 -0.07 0.98
C GLY A 102 -14.85 0.52 0.86
N MET A 103 -14.74 1.85 0.72
CA MET A 103 -13.46 2.53 0.62
C MET A 103 -12.69 2.57 1.94
N GLU A 104 -13.34 2.41 3.10
CA GLU A 104 -12.72 2.55 4.43
C GLU A 104 -11.81 3.79 4.61
N ASN A 105 -12.22 4.92 4.03
CA ASN A 105 -11.44 6.17 3.98
C ASN A 105 -10.08 6.07 3.25
N ALA A 106 -9.89 5.05 2.40
CA ALA A 106 -8.70 4.95 1.56
C ALA A 106 -8.52 6.20 0.71
N MET A 107 -7.25 6.61 0.60
CA MET A 107 -6.81 7.55 -0.40
C MET A 107 -6.44 6.78 -1.67
N LEU A 108 -7.07 7.10 -2.79
CA LEU A 108 -6.76 6.57 -4.12
C LEU A 108 -6.66 7.71 -5.14
N TYR A 109 -5.97 7.45 -6.23
CA TYR A 109 -5.87 8.36 -7.37
C TYR A 109 -5.85 7.54 -8.66
N ASN A 110 -6.85 7.73 -9.52
CA ASN A 110 -6.97 7.07 -10.83
C ASN A 110 -6.72 5.55 -10.76
N ALA A 111 -7.27 4.89 -9.74
CA ALA A 111 -7.07 3.46 -9.53
C ALA A 111 -8.23 2.83 -8.77
N THR A 112 -8.30 1.51 -8.86
CA THR A 112 -9.00 0.62 -7.95
C THR A 112 -8.02 0.03 -6.94
N MET A 113 -8.56 -0.59 -5.90
CA MET A 113 -7.81 -1.40 -4.96
C MET A 113 -8.62 -2.66 -4.66
N THR A 114 -7.92 -3.74 -4.30
CA THR A 114 -8.53 -4.91 -3.65
C THR A 114 -9.35 -4.44 -2.45
N ALA A 115 -10.64 -4.77 -2.45
CA ALA A 115 -11.51 -4.39 -1.36
C ALA A 115 -11.18 -5.21 -0.10
N VAL A 116 -11.11 -4.53 1.03
CA VAL A 116 -10.90 -5.16 2.36
C VAL A 116 -12.17 -5.22 3.19
N PHE A 117 -13.20 -4.48 2.76
CA PHE A 117 -14.47 -4.37 3.44
C PHE A 117 -15.45 -5.43 2.94
N GLU A 118 -16.03 -6.19 3.87
CA GLU A 118 -17.02 -7.22 3.57
C GLU A 118 -18.34 -6.59 3.11
N MET A 119 -18.59 -6.64 1.81
CA MET A 119 -19.78 -6.13 1.16
C MET A 119 -20.20 -7.07 0.04
N TYR A 120 -21.52 -7.20 -0.15
CA TYR A 120 -22.09 -8.08 -1.16
C TYR A 120 -23.06 -7.32 -2.05
N GLY A 121 -23.03 -7.64 -3.34
CA GLY A 121 -23.85 -7.05 -4.39
C GLY A 121 -24.54 -8.12 -5.22
N ALA A 122 -25.75 -7.83 -5.69
CA ALA A 122 -26.49 -8.68 -6.63
C ALA A 122 -27.26 -7.84 -7.66
N VAL A 123 -27.21 -8.24 -8.92
CA VAL A 123 -27.91 -7.58 -10.03
C VAL A 123 -29.17 -8.36 -10.38
N ASP A 124 -30.32 -7.68 -10.35
CA ASP A 124 -31.60 -8.15 -10.87
C ASP A 124 -31.88 -7.41 -12.18
N SER A 125 -31.55 -8.05 -13.31
CA SER A 125 -31.71 -7.47 -14.64
C SER A 125 -33.16 -7.41 -15.12
N VAL A 126 -34.07 -8.17 -14.49
CA VAL A 126 -35.51 -8.13 -14.83
C VAL A 126 -36.13 -6.86 -14.28
N ASN A 127 -35.77 -6.50 -13.05
CA ASN A 127 -36.32 -5.32 -12.37
C ASN A 127 -35.40 -4.09 -12.43
N ASN A 128 -34.25 -4.18 -13.11
CA ASN A 128 -33.24 -3.14 -13.19
C ASN A 128 -32.79 -2.64 -11.82
N ASN A 129 -32.48 -3.57 -10.91
CA ASN A 129 -32.09 -3.26 -9.55
C ASN A 129 -30.73 -3.85 -9.20
N LEU A 130 -29.89 -3.04 -8.56
CA LEU A 130 -28.69 -3.45 -7.85
C LEU A 130 -29.01 -3.50 -6.35
N THR A 131 -28.91 -4.68 -5.74
CA THR A 131 -28.96 -4.81 -4.29
C THR A 131 -27.55 -4.82 -3.74
N ILE A 132 -27.25 -3.95 -2.77
CA ILE A 132 -26.00 -3.99 -2.01
C ILE A 132 -26.32 -4.16 -0.53
N TYR A 133 -25.59 -5.04 0.16
CA TYR A 133 -25.71 -5.23 1.59
C TYR A 133 -24.35 -5.49 2.24
N TYR A 134 -24.25 -5.07 3.49
CA TYR A 134 -23.08 -5.26 4.35
C TYR A 134 -23.50 -5.11 5.81
N ASP A 135 -22.70 -5.66 6.73
CA ASP A 135 -22.90 -5.41 8.15
C ASP A 135 -22.21 -4.13 8.60
N GLU A 136 -22.72 -3.56 9.69
CA GLU A 136 -22.02 -2.42 10.32
C GLU A 136 -20.59 -2.84 10.65
N PRO A 137 -19.58 -2.01 10.34
CA PRO A 137 -18.20 -2.32 10.69
C PRO A 137 -18.12 -2.61 12.20
N ALA A 138 -17.42 -3.69 12.56
CA ALA A 138 -17.17 -3.97 13.96
C ALA A 138 -16.48 -2.77 14.61
N ALA A 139 -16.87 -2.45 15.84
CA ALA A 139 -16.19 -1.42 16.61
C ALA A 139 -14.70 -1.76 16.69
N VAL A 140 -13.86 -0.77 16.40
CA VAL A 140 -12.41 -0.92 16.53
C VAL A 140 -12.09 -1.19 18.01
N PRO A 141 -11.38 -2.27 18.33
CA PRO A 141 -10.95 -2.55 19.70
C PRO A 141 -10.15 -1.38 20.28
N GLU A 142 -10.34 -1.08 21.56
CA GLU A 142 -9.66 0.05 22.22
C GLU A 142 -8.13 -0.11 22.23
N ASP A 143 -7.64 -1.36 22.24
CA ASP A 143 -6.23 -1.74 22.18
C ASP A 143 -5.67 -1.87 20.76
N ALA A 144 -6.47 -1.58 19.72
CA ALA A 144 -6.02 -1.61 18.34
C ALA A 144 -4.87 -0.64 18.10
N LYS A 145 -3.79 -1.13 17.49
CA LYS A 145 -2.62 -0.31 17.18
C LYS A 145 -2.91 0.71 16.09
N LYS A 146 -2.53 1.97 16.32
CA LYS A 146 -2.83 3.10 15.42
C LYS A 146 -1.59 3.48 14.61
N TYR A 147 -1.73 3.45 13.30
CA TYR A 147 -0.67 3.78 12.34
C TYR A 147 -1.06 5.02 11.54
N LEU A 148 -0.17 6.02 11.51
CA LEU A 148 -0.28 7.14 10.57
C LEU A 148 0.71 6.96 9.43
N PHE A 149 0.23 6.91 8.20
CA PHE A 149 1.06 6.86 7.00
C PHE A 149 1.27 8.26 6.44
N VAL A 150 2.52 8.70 6.33
CA VAL A 150 2.92 10.03 5.86
C VAL A 150 3.76 9.89 4.60
N GLY A 151 3.36 10.57 3.52
CA GLY A 151 4.07 10.50 2.25
C GLY A 151 3.20 10.84 1.05
N ASN A 152 3.39 10.12 -0.05
CA ASN A 152 2.70 10.38 -1.31
C ASN A 152 2.11 9.10 -1.94
N SER A 153 1.87 9.09 -3.25
CA SER A 153 1.26 7.97 -3.95
C SER A 153 2.04 6.67 -3.81
N SER A 154 3.36 6.71 -3.62
CA SER A 154 4.15 5.51 -3.34
C SER A 154 3.83 4.85 -1.99
N THR A 155 3.03 5.51 -1.14
CA THR A 155 2.46 5.00 0.10
C THR A 155 1.00 4.59 -0.04
N TYR A 156 0.11 5.44 -0.57
CA TYR A 156 -1.34 5.16 -0.55
C TYR A 156 -1.87 4.40 -1.77
N PHE A 157 -1.14 4.43 -2.89
CA PHE A 157 -1.61 3.85 -4.14
C PHE A 157 -1.96 2.36 -3.97
N ASN A 158 -2.91 1.88 -4.77
CA ASN A 158 -3.48 0.54 -4.65
C ASN A 158 -4.01 0.18 -3.23
N GLY A 159 -4.29 1.15 -2.37
CA GLY A 159 -4.80 0.89 -1.02
C GLY A 159 -3.80 0.17 -0.11
N THR A 160 -2.49 0.37 -0.31
CA THR A 160 -1.44 -0.38 0.41
C THR A 160 -1.61 -0.38 1.94
N PRO A 161 -1.95 0.72 2.64
CA PRO A 161 -2.20 0.69 4.08
C PRO A 161 -3.43 -0.14 4.49
N LEU A 162 -4.48 -0.20 3.66
CA LEU A 162 -5.61 -1.08 3.91
C LEU A 162 -5.25 -2.54 3.70
N LYS A 163 -4.42 -2.89 2.72
CA LYS A 163 -3.88 -4.25 2.58
C LYS A 163 -3.09 -4.66 3.82
N PHE A 164 -2.25 -3.77 4.36
CA PHE A 164 -1.57 -3.99 5.63
C PHE A 164 -2.58 -4.21 6.78
N LYS A 165 -3.61 -3.37 6.90
CA LYS A 165 -4.70 -3.55 7.88
C LYS A 165 -5.37 -4.92 7.75
N ALA A 166 -5.69 -5.35 6.54
CA ALA A 166 -6.33 -6.64 6.29
C ALA A 166 -5.42 -7.82 6.66
N MET A 167 -4.12 -7.73 6.36
CA MET A 167 -3.14 -8.72 6.79
C MET A 167 -3.02 -8.81 8.32
N CYS A 168 -3.03 -7.66 9.01
CA CYS A 168 -3.06 -7.62 10.47
C CYS A 168 -4.33 -8.27 11.03
N ALA A 169 -5.51 -7.94 10.46
CA ALA A 169 -6.78 -8.53 10.86
C ALA A 169 -6.79 -10.06 10.67
N ALA A 170 -6.28 -10.56 9.53
CA ALA A 170 -6.14 -11.99 9.25
C ALA A 170 -5.17 -12.70 10.22
N ALA A 171 -4.26 -11.97 10.86
CA ALA A 171 -3.37 -12.46 11.91
C ALA A 171 -3.94 -12.27 13.34
N GLY A 172 -5.18 -11.78 13.48
CA GLY A 172 -5.81 -11.49 14.77
C GLY A 172 -5.24 -10.25 15.47
N ILE A 173 -4.61 -9.33 14.74
CA ILE A 173 -4.03 -8.08 15.24
C ILE A 173 -4.92 -6.92 14.78
N PRO A 174 -5.81 -6.39 15.63
CA PRO A 174 -6.62 -5.24 15.26
C PRO A 174 -5.73 -4.00 15.12
N VAL A 175 -5.88 -3.29 14.00
CA VAL A 175 -5.16 -2.04 13.74
C VAL A 175 -6.07 -0.99 13.12
N VAL A 176 -5.71 0.27 13.33
CA VAL A 176 -6.27 1.43 12.63
C VAL A 176 -5.17 2.02 11.76
N VAL A 177 -5.52 2.34 10.52
CA VAL A 177 -4.62 3.04 9.60
C VAL A 177 -5.25 4.38 9.23
N ASP A 178 -4.48 5.44 9.41
CA ASP A 178 -4.82 6.80 9.01
C ASP A 178 -3.80 7.30 7.98
N TYR A 179 -4.23 8.27 7.17
CA TYR A 179 -3.44 8.81 6.07
C TYR A 179 -3.15 10.29 6.32
N CYS A 180 -1.88 10.68 6.18
CA CYS A 180 -1.45 12.05 5.95
C CYS A 180 -0.62 12.06 4.67
N THR A 181 -1.27 11.72 3.55
CA THR A 181 -0.62 11.52 2.27
C THR A 181 -1.17 12.44 1.20
N PHE A 182 -0.31 12.95 0.33
CA PHE A 182 -0.70 13.83 -0.77
C PHE A 182 0.08 13.49 -2.03
N GLY A 183 -0.57 13.56 -3.20
CA GLY A 183 0.10 13.32 -4.48
C GLY A 183 1.34 14.22 -4.63
N SER A 184 2.45 13.64 -5.08
CA SER A 184 3.73 14.33 -5.32
C SER A 184 4.33 15.04 -4.10
N ALA A 185 4.01 14.62 -2.88
CA ALA A 185 4.54 15.25 -1.67
C ALA A 185 5.99 14.87 -1.33
N TYR A 186 6.70 15.86 -0.79
CA TYR A 186 8.04 15.78 -0.23
C TYR A 186 7.98 16.01 1.28
N LEU A 187 8.88 15.39 2.07
CA LEU A 187 8.88 15.55 3.53
C LEU A 187 9.14 17.00 3.98
N SER A 188 9.88 17.78 3.20
CA SER A 188 10.11 19.21 3.46
C SER A 188 8.80 20.01 3.59
N GLU A 189 7.77 19.64 2.85
CA GLU A 189 6.44 20.28 2.89
C GLU A 189 5.62 19.88 4.12
N PHE A 190 5.90 18.71 4.70
CA PHE A 190 5.31 18.30 5.98
C PHE A 190 6.06 18.96 7.16
N ALA A 191 7.38 19.17 7.00
CA ALA A 191 8.20 19.88 7.96
C ALA A 191 7.84 21.37 8.06
N ASP A 192 7.45 22.02 6.96
CA ASP A 192 7.04 23.43 6.97
C ASP A 192 5.67 23.67 7.65
N PRO A 193 5.59 24.41 8.78
CA PRO A 193 4.32 24.74 9.44
C PRO A 193 3.40 25.67 8.65
N ALA A 194 3.93 26.44 7.69
CA ALA A 194 3.15 27.34 6.87
C ALA A 194 2.49 26.62 5.68
N HIS A 195 3.08 25.51 5.23
CA HIS A 195 2.57 24.70 4.14
C HIS A 195 1.32 23.89 4.56
N GLU A 196 0.37 23.70 3.64
CA GLU A 196 -0.89 22.99 3.93
C GLU A 196 -0.66 21.53 4.37
N ARG A 197 0.35 20.86 3.79
CA ARG A 197 0.74 19.48 4.18
C ARG A 197 1.29 19.43 5.60
N GLY A 198 2.12 20.40 5.98
CA GLY A 198 2.63 20.50 7.35
C GLY A 198 1.57 20.93 8.37
N LYS A 199 0.56 21.71 7.98
CA LYS A 199 -0.64 21.95 8.80
C LYS A 199 -1.44 20.67 9.00
N ALA A 200 -1.67 19.89 7.93
CA ALA A 200 -2.38 18.63 8.00
C ALA A 200 -1.68 17.60 8.90
N PHE A 201 -0.36 17.48 8.79
CA PHE A 201 0.45 16.60 9.63
C PHE A 201 0.40 16.98 11.12
N ARG A 202 0.62 18.26 11.44
CA ARG A 202 0.50 18.76 12.81
C ARG A 202 -0.92 18.59 13.36
N ASN A 203 -1.94 18.77 12.52
CA ASN A 203 -3.32 18.54 12.90
C ASN A 203 -3.57 17.07 13.23
N ALA A 204 -3.10 16.13 12.40
CA ALA A 204 -3.22 14.70 12.64
C ALA A 204 -2.59 14.28 13.98
N LEU A 205 -1.36 14.75 14.26
CA LEU A 205 -0.66 14.46 15.53
C LEU A 205 -1.28 15.16 16.76
N ARG A 206 -2.08 16.21 16.55
CA ARG A 206 -2.76 16.93 17.65
C ARG A 206 -4.10 16.30 18.00
N THR A 207 -4.80 15.71 17.03
CA THR A 207 -6.17 15.20 17.21
C THR A 207 -6.23 13.72 17.55
N LYS A 208 -5.15 12.97 17.28
CA LYS A 208 -5.06 11.53 17.54
C LYS A 208 -3.67 11.18 18.05
N GLU A 209 -3.62 10.25 19.00
CA GLU A 209 -2.40 9.55 19.40
C GLU A 209 -2.19 8.33 18.51
N TYR A 210 -0.96 8.13 18.06
CA TYR A 210 -0.57 6.99 17.24
C TYR A 210 0.46 6.13 17.98
N ASP A 211 0.48 4.83 17.68
CA ASP A 211 1.57 3.95 18.10
C ASP A 211 2.76 4.07 17.14
N TYR A 212 2.47 4.26 15.85
CA TYR A 212 3.48 4.32 14.79
C TYR A 212 3.19 5.43 13.79
N VAL A 213 4.23 6.11 13.34
CA VAL A 213 4.18 7.00 12.17
C VAL A 213 5.14 6.46 11.11
N ILE A 214 4.59 6.02 9.99
CA ILE A 214 5.33 5.48 8.86
C ILE A 214 5.63 6.62 7.88
N ILE A 215 6.90 6.89 7.60
CA ILE A 215 7.36 8.09 6.90
C ILE A 215 8.03 7.70 5.58
N GLN A 216 7.55 8.27 4.47
CA GLN A 216 8.07 8.02 3.12
C GLN A 216 8.39 9.32 2.38
N GLU A 217 9.58 9.39 1.79
CA GLU A 217 10.08 10.52 1.01
C GLU A 217 9.89 10.34 -0.52
N ALA A 218 9.76 11.43 -1.28
CA ALA A 218 9.75 11.44 -2.74
C ALA A 218 10.99 10.77 -3.38
N SER A 219 10.86 10.17 -4.57
CA SER A 219 11.94 9.39 -5.21
C SER A 219 13.19 10.19 -5.55
N ASN A 220 13.03 11.46 -5.90
CA ASN A 220 14.07 12.36 -6.36
C ASN A 220 14.54 13.37 -5.30
N ALA A 221 14.06 13.26 -4.06
CA ALA A 221 14.51 14.13 -2.98
C ALA A 221 16.02 13.93 -2.72
N ALA A 222 16.73 15.03 -2.47
CA ALA A 222 18.11 14.93 -1.99
C ALA A 222 18.09 14.42 -0.55
N LYS A 223 19.08 13.59 -0.18
CA LYS A 223 19.20 13.06 1.19
C LYS A 223 19.21 14.17 2.24
N GLU A 224 19.92 15.27 1.96
CA GLU A 224 20.01 16.43 2.87
C GLU A 224 18.64 17.10 3.11
N ASP A 225 17.78 17.19 2.09
CA ASP A 225 16.42 17.72 2.26
C ASP A 225 15.58 16.81 3.18
N THR A 226 15.73 15.50 3.01
CA THR A 226 15.08 14.49 3.86
C THR A 226 15.59 14.56 5.31
N GLU A 227 16.90 14.70 5.50
CA GLU A 227 17.54 14.86 6.81
C GLU A 227 17.03 16.11 7.55
N ASN A 228 16.95 17.24 6.83
CA ASN A 228 16.39 18.49 7.34
C ASN A 228 14.91 18.35 7.72
N ALA A 229 14.11 17.68 6.88
CA ALA A 229 12.70 17.44 7.17
C ALA A 229 12.51 16.54 8.40
N LEU A 230 13.26 15.44 8.49
CA LEU A 230 13.21 14.51 9.63
C LEU A 230 13.60 15.21 10.93
N SER A 231 14.61 16.08 10.91
CA SER A 231 15.02 16.87 12.08
C SER A 231 13.89 17.73 12.67
N VAL A 232 12.93 18.14 11.85
CA VAL A 232 11.72 18.88 12.30
C VAL A 232 10.58 17.92 12.67
N MET A 233 10.36 16.87 11.88
CA MET A 233 9.22 15.99 12.03
C MET A 233 9.34 15.02 13.22
N LEU A 234 10.52 14.44 13.45
CA LEU A 234 10.72 13.42 14.48
C LEU A 234 10.37 13.91 15.90
N PRO A 235 10.79 15.12 16.35
CA PRO A 235 10.38 15.63 17.67
C PRO A 235 8.85 15.79 17.81
N LEU A 236 8.13 16.09 16.73
CA LEU A 236 6.67 16.19 16.74
C LEU A 236 6.02 14.81 16.91
N ILE A 237 6.57 13.79 16.24
CA ILE A 237 6.13 12.39 16.32
C ILE A 237 6.41 11.84 17.72
N GLU A 238 7.60 12.07 18.27
CA GLU A 238 7.97 11.64 19.62
C GLU A 238 7.08 12.29 20.68
N LYS A 239 6.75 13.58 20.52
CA LYS A 239 5.81 14.28 21.41
C LYS A 239 4.39 13.71 21.34
N ASN A 240 3.97 13.19 20.18
CA ASN A 240 2.71 12.46 20.03
C ASN A 240 2.72 11.10 20.75
N GLY A 241 3.91 10.58 21.10
CA GLY A 241 4.09 9.27 21.72
C GLY A 241 4.28 8.12 20.72
N ALA A 242 4.28 8.43 19.43
CA ALA A 242 4.41 7.43 18.37
C ALA A 242 5.87 7.07 18.09
N GLU A 243 6.10 5.84 17.62
CA GLU A 243 7.39 5.40 17.09
C GLU A 243 7.51 5.79 15.60
N PRO A 244 8.49 6.64 15.21
CA PRO A 244 8.76 6.92 13.82
C PRO A 244 9.44 5.74 13.13
N VAL A 245 8.97 5.38 11.94
CA VAL A 245 9.52 4.30 11.11
C VAL A 245 9.67 4.81 9.68
N LEU A 246 10.86 4.65 9.09
CA LEU A 246 11.07 4.98 7.69
C LEU A 246 10.52 3.88 6.77
N TYR A 247 9.87 4.26 5.70
CA TYR A 247 9.48 3.37 4.62
C TYR A 247 10.38 3.61 3.41
N MET A 248 11.32 2.68 3.16
CA MET A 248 12.18 2.70 1.98
C MET A 248 11.36 2.38 0.74
N ARG A 249 10.97 3.43 0.02
CA ARG A 249 10.22 3.32 -1.23
C ARG A 249 10.99 2.57 -2.31
N TYR A 250 10.24 1.92 -3.19
CA TYR A 250 10.76 1.32 -4.42
C TYR A 250 11.14 2.38 -5.46
N ALA A 251 11.88 1.94 -6.49
CA ALA A 251 12.28 2.79 -7.60
C ALA A 251 11.09 3.19 -8.47
N SER A 252 10.99 4.46 -8.85
CA SER A 252 9.88 5.02 -9.64
C SER A 252 9.92 4.72 -11.15
N VAL A 253 10.77 3.80 -11.58
CA VAL A 253 11.02 3.44 -12.99
C VAL A 253 11.07 1.93 -13.13
N SER A 254 10.60 1.42 -14.27
CA SER A 254 10.44 -0.02 -14.53
C SER A 254 11.51 -0.64 -15.44
N ASP A 255 12.40 0.20 -15.99
CA ASP A 255 13.54 -0.19 -16.82
C ASP A 255 14.78 -0.54 -15.98
N ASP A 256 15.92 -0.79 -16.63
CA ASP A 256 17.16 -1.20 -15.97
C ASP A 256 17.72 -0.15 -14.98
N THR A 257 17.30 1.11 -15.08
CA THR A 257 17.71 2.16 -14.12
C THR A 257 17.07 1.97 -12.74
N MET A 258 16.09 1.07 -12.62
CA MET A 258 15.48 0.62 -11.37
C MET A 258 16.52 0.18 -10.33
N TYR A 259 17.59 -0.51 -10.73
CA TYR A 259 18.62 -1.00 -9.81
C TYR A 259 19.47 0.13 -9.24
N GLU A 260 19.82 1.13 -10.04
CA GLU A 260 20.58 2.29 -9.58
C GLU A 260 19.75 3.17 -8.64
N GLU A 261 18.46 3.36 -8.93
CA GLU A 261 17.55 4.03 -7.99
C GLU A 261 17.38 3.23 -6.70
N THR A 262 17.23 1.90 -6.79
CA THR A 262 17.14 1.02 -5.61
C THR A 262 18.40 1.09 -4.75
N LYS A 263 19.58 1.11 -5.38
CA LYS A 263 20.87 1.28 -4.70
C LYS A 263 20.97 2.63 -4.00
N ARG A 264 20.55 3.72 -4.65
CA ARG A 264 20.46 5.05 -4.04
C ARG A 264 19.54 5.05 -2.84
N HIS A 265 18.33 4.48 -2.96
CA HIS A 265 17.39 4.36 -1.84
C HIS A 265 17.99 3.55 -0.69
N CYS A 266 18.64 2.43 -0.98
CA CYS A 266 19.30 1.62 0.03
C CYS A 266 20.35 2.42 0.80
N VAL A 267 21.24 3.13 0.11
CA VAL A 267 22.28 3.96 0.77
C VAL A 267 21.64 5.06 1.60
N ASN A 268 20.77 5.88 1.02
CA ASN A 268 20.20 7.05 1.69
C ASN A 268 19.38 6.66 2.91
N TYR A 269 18.44 5.71 2.77
CA TYR A 269 17.60 5.27 3.88
C TYR A 269 18.41 4.54 4.96
N THR A 270 19.49 3.82 4.58
CA THR A 270 20.39 3.20 5.56
C THR A 270 21.07 4.23 6.44
N GLU A 271 21.63 5.26 5.81
CA GLU A 271 22.34 6.33 6.52
C GLU A 271 21.37 7.11 7.41
N LEU A 272 20.22 7.55 6.87
CA LEU A 272 19.20 8.27 7.63
C LEU A 272 18.70 7.45 8.83
N ALA A 273 18.45 6.16 8.63
CA ALA A 273 17.96 5.32 9.71
C ALA A 273 19.03 5.07 10.78
N HIS A 274 20.31 5.00 10.41
CA HIS A 274 21.42 4.93 11.38
C HIS A 274 21.58 6.24 12.15
N GLU A 275 21.54 7.37 11.45
CA GLU A 275 21.73 8.71 12.00
C GLU A 275 20.64 9.08 13.01
N PHE A 276 19.37 8.89 12.64
CA PHE A 276 18.23 9.19 13.50
C PHE A 276 17.83 8.01 14.41
N GLY A 277 18.49 6.86 14.30
CA GLY A 277 18.21 5.67 15.11
C GLY A 277 16.82 5.06 14.86
N LEU A 278 16.37 5.08 13.60
CA LEU A 278 15.04 4.65 13.18
C LEU A 278 15.03 3.21 12.66
N HIS A 279 13.90 2.53 12.83
CA HIS A 279 13.60 1.35 12.03
C HIS A 279 13.30 1.78 10.59
N CYS A 280 13.67 0.95 9.62
CA CYS A 280 13.35 1.20 8.22
C CYS A 280 12.88 -0.08 7.51
N ILE A 281 11.73 0.04 6.85
CA ILE A 281 11.06 -1.02 6.11
C ILE A 281 11.70 -1.12 4.71
N PRO A 282 12.29 -2.27 4.31
CA PRO A 282 13.13 -2.40 3.12
C PRO A 282 12.34 -2.76 1.84
N SER A 283 11.23 -2.08 1.52
CA SER A 283 10.39 -2.50 0.39
C SER A 283 11.06 -2.34 -0.99
N ALA A 284 12.00 -1.40 -1.16
CA ALA A 284 12.79 -1.28 -2.39
C ALA A 284 13.56 -2.57 -2.72
N LEU A 285 14.07 -3.24 -1.68
CA LEU A 285 14.77 -4.50 -1.85
C LEU A 285 13.81 -5.65 -2.18
N ALA A 286 12.57 -5.60 -1.68
CA ALA A 286 11.56 -6.59 -2.05
C ALA A 286 11.24 -6.51 -3.55
N PHE A 287 11.23 -5.29 -4.12
CA PHE A 287 11.10 -5.08 -5.56
C PHE A 287 12.25 -5.70 -6.34
N ALA A 288 13.50 -5.43 -5.96
CA ALA A 288 14.65 -6.03 -6.63
C ALA A 288 14.61 -7.57 -6.54
N GLU A 289 14.35 -8.11 -5.34
CA GLU A 289 14.27 -9.56 -5.13
C GLU A 289 13.16 -10.21 -5.97
N CYS A 290 12.00 -9.54 -6.12
CA CYS A 290 10.91 -10.04 -6.94
C CYS A 290 11.23 -9.94 -8.43
N ARG A 291 11.86 -8.83 -8.87
CA ARG A 291 12.27 -8.65 -10.26
C ARG A 291 13.24 -9.75 -10.70
N ASP A 292 14.20 -10.09 -9.85
CA ASP A 292 15.22 -11.12 -10.15
C ASP A 292 14.64 -12.53 -10.17
N ARG A 293 13.81 -12.87 -9.17
CA ARG A 293 13.30 -14.25 -8.99
C ARG A 293 12.06 -14.56 -9.79
N TYR A 294 11.20 -13.57 -9.97
CA TYR A 294 9.85 -13.73 -10.51
C TYR A 294 9.56 -12.65 -11.55
N PRO A 295 10.34 -12.58 -12.65
CA PRO A 295 10.24 -11.50 -13.64
C PRO A 295 8.88 -11.43 -14.35
N ALA A 296 8.07 -12.49 -14.28
CA ALA A 296 6.71 -12.53 -14.82
C ALA A 296 5.68 -11.78 -13.95
N ILE A 297 5.98 -11.51 -12.67
CA ILE A 297 5.07 -10.77 -11.81
C ILE A 297 5.21 -9.27 -12.10
N PRO A 298 4.14 -8.58 -12.52
CA PRO A 298 4.20 -7.16 -12.79
C PRO A 298 4.39 -6.40 -11.48
N LEU A 299 5.42 -5.57 -11.39
CA LEU A 299 5.68 -4.73 -10.22
C LEU A 299 5.20 -3.28 -10.37
N TYR A 300 4.92 -2.88 -11.61
CA TYR A 300 4.55 -1.52 -11.97
C TYR A 300 3.17 -1.50 -12.60
N ALA A 301 2.46 -0.41 -12.37
CA ALA A 301 1.17 -0.11 -12.97
C ALA A 301 1.37 0.35 -14.44
N ASP A 302 0.28 0.69 -15.13
CA ASP A 302 0.29 0.95 -16.58
C ASP A 302 1.14 2.16 -17.00
N ASP A 303 1.44 3.04 -16.04
CA ASP A 303 2.30 4.21 -16.23
C ASP A 303 3.81 3.90 -16.09
N GLY A 304 4.16 2.66 -15.76
CA GLY A 304 5.54 2.23 -15.57
C GLY A 304 6.24 2.83 -14.35
N SER A 305 5.50 3.49 -13.45
CA SER A 305 6.06 4.23 -12.30
C SER A 305 5.37 3.91 -10.96
N HIS A 306 4.05 3.93 -10.91
CA HIS A 306 3.32 3.50 -9.70
C HIS A 306 3.45 1.99 -9.51
N HIS A 307 3.36 1.52 -8.27
CA HIS A 307 3.42 0.08 -8.00
C HIS A 307 2.12 -0.60 -8.42
N SER A 308 2.21 -1.81 -8.98
CA SER A 308 1.05 -2.64 -9.36
C SER A 308 0.24 -3.12 -8.14
N ALA A 309 -0.87 -3.81 -8.39
CA ALA A 309 -1.65 -4.45 -7.35
C ALA A 309 -0.82 -5.54 -6.62
N GLU A 310 -0.04 -6.33 -7.36
CA GLU A 310 0.86 -7.36 -6.87
C GLU A 310 1.96 -6.74 -5.99
N ALA A 311 2.59 -5.67 -6.47
CA ALA A 311 3.62 -4.98 -5.71
C ALA A 311 3.06 -4.30 -4.45
N SER A 312 1.84 -3.74 -4.48
CA SER A 312 1.18 -3.21 -3.28
C SER A 312 1.01 -4.28 -2.19
N TYR A 313 0.67 -5.51 -2.59
CA TYR A 313 0.54 -6.63 -1.66
C TYR A 313 1.90 -7.06 -1.10
N MET A 314 2.96 -7.09 -1.92
CA MET A 314 4.32 -7.35 -1.43
C MET A 314 4.84 -6.25 -0.48
N ILE A 315 4.54 -4.98 -0.76
CA ILE A 315 4.84 -3.86 0.15
C ILE A 315 4.12 -4.09 1.48
N ALA A 316 2.82 -4.39 1.46
CA ALA A 316 2.05 -4.70 2.66
C ALA A 316 2.61 -5.91 3.42
N CYS A 317 3.07 -6.96 2.73
CA CYS A 317 3.76 -8.11 3.34
C CYS A 317 5.06 -7.69 4.04
N THR A 318 5.82 -6.77 3.43
CA THR A 318 7.08 -6.25 3.98
C THR A 318 6.81 -5.40 5.23
N TRP A 319 5.78 -4.55 5.18
CA TRP A 319 5.32 -3.76 6.33
C TRP A 319 4.85 -4.66 7.46
N PHE A 320 3.99 -5.64 7.15
CA PHE A 320 3.47 -6.61 8.10
C PHE A 320 4.59 -7.34 8.83
N TYR A 321 5.58 -7.87 8.10
CA TYR A 321 6.69 -8.57 8.74
C TYR A 321 7.54 -7.63 9.58
N CYS A 322 7.92 -6.47 9.06
CA CYS A 322 8.80 -5.54 9.76
C CYS A 322 8.16 -5.01 11.05
N LEU A 323 6.87 -4.69 11.02
CA LEU A 323 6.15 -4.07 12.14
C LEU A 323 5.64 -5.09 13.17
N THR A 324 5.25 -6.29 12.75
CA THR A 324 4.68 -7.31 13.66
C THR A 324 5.66 -8.40 14.06
N GLY A 325 6.72 -8.61 13.27
CA GLY A 325 7.63 -9.75 13.42
C GLY A 325 7.03 -11.10 12.97
N ILE A 326 5.77 -11.12 12.51
CA ILE A 326 5.09 -12.32 12.02
C ILE A 326 5.41 -12.51 10.53
N SER A 327 5.72 -13.74 10.15
CA SER A 327 5.93 -14.09 8.75
C SER A 327 4.63 -13.87 7.95
N PRO A 328 4.66 -13.15 6.81
CA PRO A 328 3.49 -13.01 5.94
C PRO A 328 3.15 -14.30 5.20
N ILE A 329 4.07 -15.28 5.14
CA ILE A 329 3.83 -16.59 4.52
C ILE A 329 2.66 -17.29 5.22
N GLY A 330 1.61 -17.58 4.46
CA GLY A 330 0.39 -18.24 4.97
C GLY A 330 -0.58 -17.30 5.69
N ASN A 331 -0.42 -15.97 5.56
CA ASN A 331 -1.43 -15.02 6.00
C ASN A 331 -2.77 -15.28 5.30
N GLY A 332 -3.89 -15.16 6.03
CA GLY A 332 -5.22 -15.49 5.53
C GLY A 332 -5.91 -14.40 4.70
N PHE A 333 -5.30 -13.22 4.53
CA PHE A 333 -5.82 -12.21 3.61
C PHE A 333 -5.65 -12.67 2.16
N ASP A 334 -6.74 -12.64 1.40
CA ASP A 334 -6.78 -12.99 -0.02
C ASP A 334 -6.68 -11.71 -0.87
N PRO A 335 -5.55 -11.45 -1.57
CA PRO A 335 -5.41 -10.33 -2.47
C PRO A 335 -6.01 -10.59 -3.87
N HIS A 336 -6.61 -11.78 -4.06
CA HIS A 336 -7.19 -12.27 -5.31
C HIS A 336 -6.20 -12.51 -6.45
N PHE A 337 -5.01 -13.00 -6.09
CA PHE A 337 -4.02 -13.54 -7.03
C PHE A 337 -3.96 -15.06 -6.88
N ASP A 338 -3.38 -15.75 -7.87
CA ASP A 338 -3.12 -17.17 -7.75
C ASP A 338 -2.15 -17.46 -6.57
N SER A 339 -2.25 -18.67 -6.02
CA SER A 339 -1.50 -19.04 -4.83
C SER A 339 0.03 -19.02 -5.00
N GLU A 340 0.53 -19.18 -6.24
CA GLU A 340 1.95 -19.14 -6.54
C GLU A 340 2.46 -17.70 -6.48
N THR A 341 1.76 -16.77 -7.13
CA THR A 341 2.02 -15.32 -7.04
C THR A 341 1.97 -14.83 -5.59
N VAL A 342 0.93 -15.20 -4.83
CA VAL A 342 0.82 -14.84 -3.40
C VAL A 342 2.03 -15.32 -2.61
N ARG A 343 2.44 -16.59 -2.80
CA ARG A 343 3.57 -17.18 -2.08
C ARG A 343 4.89 -16.51 -2.48
N ALA A 344 5.09 -16.24 -3.76
CA ALA A 344 6.28 -15.57 -4.28
C ALA A 344 6.48 -14.19 -3.64
N LEU A 345 5.43 -13.37 -3.61
CA LEU A 345 5.45 -12.03 -3.02
C LEU A 345 5.71 -12.07 -1.51
N GLN A 346 5.07 -12.99 -0.79
CA GLN A 346 5.33 -13.21 0.65
C GLN A 346 6.78 -13.64 0.91
N GLN A 347 7.36 -14.48 0.05
CA GLN A 347 8.75 -14.92 0.16
C GLN A 347 9.73 -13.78 -0.07
N CYS A 348 9.52 -12.92 -1.08
CA CYS A 348 10.36 -11.74 -1.31
C CYS A 348 10.39 -10.82 -0.08
N ALA A 349 9.22 -10.54 0.50
CA ALA A 349 9.13 -9.77 1.76
C ALA A 349 9.91 -10.45 2.91
N VAL A 350 9.79 -11.78 3.07
CA VAL A 350 10.53 -12.53 4.10
C VAL A 350 12.04 -12.46 3.91
N ILE A 351 12.51 -12.62 2.68
CA ILE A 351 13.94 -12.62 2.36
C ILE A 351 14.58 -11.30 2.78
N VAL A 352 13.99 -10.17 2.37
CA VAL A 352 14.60 -8.85 2.62
C VAL A 352 14.52 -8.44 4.08
N CYS A 353 13.42 -8.78 4.78
CA CYS A 353 13.30 -8.54 6.22
C CYS A 353 14.27 -9.41 7.04
N ARG A 354 14.54 -10.66 6.63
CA ARG A 354 15.46 -11.57 7.34
C ARG A 354 16.94 -11.31 7.07
N ARG A 355 17.30 -10.83 5.87
CA ARG A 355 18.69 -10.45 5.54
C ARG A 355 19.25 -9.33 6.42
N GLY A 356 18.43 -8.77 7.30
CA GLY A 356 18.93 -8.04 8.45
C GLY A 356 19.44 -6.67 8.08
N TYR A 357 18.76 -5.98 7.17
CA TYR A 357 18.74 -4.51 7.14
C TYR A 357 18.08 -4.01 8.45
N ASN A 358 18.72 -4.32 9.59
CA ASN A 358 18.37 -3.91 10.94
C ASN A 358 18.83 -2.46 11.10
N PHE A 359 18.10 -1.56 10.45
CA PHE A 359 18.20 -0.16 10.73
C PHE A 359 17.77 0.08 12.19
N GLY A 360 18.70 0.55 13.01
CA GLY A 360 18.49 1.04 14.37
C GLY A 360 17.51 0.28 15.27
N ARG A 361 17.94 -0.79 15.96
CA ARG A 361 17.13 -1.36 17.07
C ARG A 361 16.96 -0.32 18.19
N SER A 362 15.73 0.18 18.36
CA SER A 362 15.36 1.24 19.32
C SER A 362 15.63 0.87 20.80
N ARG A 363 15.59 1.89 21.69
CA ARG A 363 15.71 1.71 23.15
C ARG A 363 14.65 0.77 23.74
N ALA A 364 13.44 0.70 23.14
CA ALA A 364 12.35 -0.16 23.59
C ALA A 364 12.67 -1.65 23.37
N HIS A 365 13.28 -2.01 22.23
CA HIS A 365 13.75 -3.37 21.98
C HIS A 365 14.95 -3.76 22.87
N LYS A 366 15.84 -2.80 23.17
CA LYS A 366 16.91 -3.00 24.19
C LYS A 366 16.34 -3.24 25.60
N ALA A 367 15.19 -2.64 25.94
CA ALA A 367 14.52 -2.86 27.22
C ALA A 367 13.84 -4.24 27.30
N LEU A 368 13.17 -4.68 26.22
CA LEU A 368 12.63 -6.04 26.08
C LEU A 368 13.70 -7.14 26.16
N LEU A 369 14.89 -6.89 25.58
CA LEU A 369 16.04 -7.79 25.70
C LEU A 369 16.76 -7.73 27.06
N LYS A 370 16.68 -6.61 27.79
CA LYS A 370 17.21 -6.50 29.17
C LYS A 370 16.52 -7.48 30.12
N ASN A 371 15.25 -7.80 29.88
CA ASN A 371 14.53 -8.84 30.63
C ASN A 371 14.89 -10.28 30.20
N LYS A 372 15.31 -10.51 28.95
CA LYS A 372 15.88 -11.81 28.53
C LYS A 372 17.34 -12.03 28.98
N LYS A 373 18.12 -10.96 29.15
CA LYS A 373 19.52 -11.02 29.64
C LYS A 373 19.66 -11.49 31.10
N ARG A 374 18.56 -11.59 31.86
CA ARG A 374 18.56 -12.21 33.18
C ARG A 374 18.59 -13.76 33.13
N LEU A 375 18.42 -14.36 31.95
CA LEU A 375 18.34 -15.82 31.74
C LEU A 375 19.45 -16.42 30.84
N ALA A 376 20.42 -15.62 30.37
CA ALA A 376 21.54 -16.12 29.57
C ALA A 376 22.89 -15.70 30.17
N ARG A 377 23.19 -16.24 31.37
CA ARG A 377 24.56 -16.36 31.90
C ARG A 377 25.15 -17.68 31.40
N VAL A 378 25.59 -17.76 30.15
CA VAL A 378 26.65 -18.69 29.69
C VAL A 378 27.27 -18.03 28.45
N GLY A 379 28.59 -17.81 28.48
CA GLY A 379 29.27 -16.83 27.63
C GLY A 379 29.46 -17.23 26.16
N LEU A 380 29.56 -16.20 25.31
CA LEU A 380 30.72 -15.95 24.44
C LEU A 380 30.57 -14.56 23.80
N ILE A 381 31.65 -13.78 23.85
CA ILE A 381 31.77 -12.42 23.33
C ILE A 381 32.57 -12.50 22.03
N GLY A 382 32.08 -11.91 20.94
CA GLY A 382 32.89 -11.67 19.75
C GLY A 382 32.07 -11.36 18.49
N ALA A 383 32.10 -10.07 18.08
CA ALA A 383 31.85 -9.51 16.74
C ALA A 383 30.72 -8.46 16.68
N CYS A 384 31.06 -7.20 17.01
CA CYS A 384 30.23 -6.01 16.74
C CYS A 384 30.97 -4.91 15.97
N VAL A 385 32.02 -5.23 15.18
CA VAL A 385 32.81 -4.21 14.44
C VAL A 385 32.94 -4.54 12.95
N ALA A 386 31.87 -4.99 12.30
CA ALA A 386 31.90 -5.32 10.86
C ALA A 386 30.71 -4.75 10.04
N ILE A 387 29.98 -3.77 10.57
CA ILE A 387 28.69 -3.34 9.97
C ILE A 387 28.84 -2.25 8.89
N LEU A 388 29.95 -1.52 8.85
CA LEU A 388 30.16 -0.48 7.82
C LEU A 388 30.69 -1.02 6.47
N ALA A 389 31.38 -2.16 6.47
CA ALA A 389 31.87 -2.77 5.22
C ALA A 389 30.79 -3.58 4.47
N THR A 390 29.76 -4.06 5.16
CA THR A 390 28.72 -4.93 4.58
C THR A 390 27.62 -4.18 3.82
N ALA A 391 27.30 -2.92 4.14
CA ALA A 391 26.24 -2.21 3.42
C ALA A 391 26.65 -1.90 1.96
N ALA A 392 27.90 -1.46 1.76
CA ALA A 392 28.47 -1.24 0.43
C ALA A 392 28.76 -2.56 -0.32
N ALA A 393 29.22 -3.60 0.39
CA ALA A 393 29.51 -4.90 -0.22
C ALA A 393 28.23 -5.68 -0.61
N VAL A 394 27.13 -5.56 0.15
CA VAL A 394 25.84 -6.17 -0.20
C VAL A 394 25.19 -5.42 -1.36
N ALA A 395 25.26 -4.09 -1.38
CA ALA A 395 24.85 -3.29 -2.54
C ALA A 395 25.68 -3.59 -3.80
N ALA A 396 26.97 -3.93 -3.66
CA ALA A 396 27.81 -4.38 -4.77
C ALA A 396 27.50 -5.83 -5.21
N SER A 397 27.14 -6.72 -4.28
CA SER A 397 26.82 -8.12 -4.61
C SER A 397 25.45 -8.31 -5.30
N LEU A 398 24.54 -7.35 -5.16
CA LEU A 398 23.22 -7.35 -5.82
C LEU A 398 23.26 -6.83 -7.27
N VAL A 399 24.42 -6.30 -7.72
CA VAL A 399 24.61 -5.75 -9.09
C VAL A 399 25.54 -6.63 -9.93
N GLY A 400 26.23 -7.60 -9.32
CA GLY A 400 27.16 -8.49 -10.00
C GLY A 400 26.52 -9.79 -10.45
N ASN A 401 25.78 -9.76 -11.57
CA ASN A 401 25.56 -10.92 -12.46
C ASN A 401 24.99 -10.49 -13.82
N GLY A 402 25.42 -9.33 -14.33
CA GLY A 402 25.26 -8.95 -15.72
C GLY A 402 26.60 -9.02 -16.42
N ASN A 403 26.76 -9.99 -17.33
CA ASN A 403 27.88 -10.23 -18.24
C ASN A 403 29.04 -11.10 -17.72
N GLU A 404 28.84 -12.42 -17.77
CA GLU A 404 29.85 -13.34 -18.34
C GLU A 404 29.14 -14.29 -19.31
N GLU A 405 29.83 -14.61 -20.42
CA GLU A 405 29.42 -15.31 -21.66
C GLU A 405 28.69 -14.40 -22.67
N GLU A 406 29.27 -13.93 -23.78
CA GLU A 406 30.33 -14.46 -24.67
C GLU A 406 31.16 -13.30 -25.28
#